data_AF-A0AAW1I0N1-F1
#
_entry.id   AF-A0AAW1I0N1-F1
#
_cell.length_a   1.000
_cell.length_b   1.000
_cell.length_c   1.000
_cell.angle_alpha   90.00
_cell.angle_beta   90.00
_cell.angle_gamma   90.00
#
_symmetry.space_group_name_H-M   'P 1'
#
loop_
_entity.id
_entity.type
_entity.pdbx_description
1 polymer ?
#
loop_
_entity_poly.entity_id
_entity_poly.type
_entity_poly.pdbx_seq_one_letter_code
_entity_poly.pdbx_strand_id
1 'polypeptide(L)'
;MAALGSEHSIVVTDEGVTLSWGGGSSGRLGHDRQSSLLGFLSNACEYTPRVINRLEGVKVKTVAAGLLHSAYVDENGNVFVFGENVVGKFSFGSDNSSGPSMLSDLPMSEEIACGGYHTCVVTVVNHKTNISLSSFLSKITKTFDKYERPFAVCWWAVRWE
;
A
#
# COMPACT_ATOMS: atom_id res chain seq x y z
N MET A 1 16.40 0.39 -1.10
CA MET A 1 15.64 1.05 -0.01
C MET A 1 15.09 -0.01 0.94
N ALA A 2 14.86 0.30 2.21
CA ALA A 2 14.24 -0.63 3.16
C ALA A 2 13.25 0.07 4.09
N ALA A 3 12.21 -0.64 4.51
CA ALA A 3 11.27 -0.21 5.55
C ALA A 3 11.03 -1.36 6.53
N LEU A 4 10.95 -1.03 7.81
CA LEU A 4 10.71 -1.99 8.89
C LEU A 4 9.39 -1.66 9.57
N GLY A 5 8.47 -2.61 9.57
CA GLY A 5 7.24 -2.55 10.33
C GLY A 5 7.40 -3.24 11.69
N SER A 6 6.30 -3.45 12.39
CA SER A 6 6.35 -4.11 13.71
C SER A 6 6.85 -5.55 13.64
N GLU A 7 6.37 -6.30 12.64
CA GLU A 7 6.62 -7.74 12.52
C GLU A 7 7.16 -8.13 11.13
N HIS A 8 7.35 -7.17 10.24
CA HIS A 8 7.74 -7.45 8.85
C HIS A 8 8.77 -6.45 8.34
N SER A 9 9.53 -6.87 7.34
CA SER A 9 10.53 -6.10 6.64
C SER A 9 10.20 -6.03 5.16
N ILE A 10 10.51 -4.90 4.55
CA ILE A 10 10.34 -4.64 3.13
C ILE A 10 11.66 -4.12 2.61
N VAL A 11 12.09 -4.60 1.45
CA VAL A 11 13.22 -4.02 0.71
C VAL A 11 12.86 -3.83 -0.75
N VAL A 12 13.45 -2.80 -1.32
CA VAL A 12 13.39 -2.51 -2.76
C VAL A 12 14.81 -2.50 -3.29
N THR A 13 15.02 -3.29 -4.34
CA THR A 13 16.27 -3.37 -5.10
C THR A 13 16.49 -2.10 -5.94
N ASP A 14 17.67 -1.97 -6.52
CA ASP A 14 18.01 -0.94 -7.52
C ASP A 14 17.13 -1.03 -8.78
N GLU A 15 16.71 -2.23 -9.17
CA GLU A 15 15.78 -2.46 -10.28
C GLU A 15 14.31 -2.16 -9.96
N GLY A 16 14.01 -1.68 -8.74
CA GLY A 16 12.65 -1.40 -8.29
C GLY A 16 11.84 -2.64 -7.88
N VAL A 17 12.46 -3.83 -7.88
CA VAL A 17 11.84 -5.08 -7.43
C VAL A 17 11.70 -5.06 -5.92
N THR A 18 10.52 -5.43 -5.44
CA THR A 18 10.15 -5.39 -4.03
C THR A 18 10.10 -6.79 -3.42
N LEU A 19 10.71 -6.95 -2.25
CA LEU A 19 10.66 -8.16 -1.43
C LEU A 19 10.14 -7.85 -0.04
N SER A 20 9.44 -8.81 0.56
CA SER A 20 8.95 -8.71 1.93
C SER A 20 9.06 -10.04 2.67
N TRP A 21 9.28 -9.96 3.99
CA TRP A 21 9.31 -11.11 4.89
C TRP A 21 8.98 -10.70 6.33
N GLY A 22 8.82 -11.68 7.21
CA GLY A 22 8.41 -11.57 8.61
C GLY A 22 6.99 -12.11 8.83
N GLY A 23 6.30 -11.58 9.83
CA GLY A 23 4.90 -11.88 10.10
C GLY A 23 3.99 -11.30 9.02
N GLY A 24 3.30 -12.15 8.27
CA GLY A 24 2.35 -11.74 7.23
C GLY A 24 0.89 -11.86 7.62
N SER A 25 0.60 -11.93 8.91
CA SER A 25 -0.74 -11.70 9.44
C SER A 25 -1.35 -10.43 8.82
N SER A 26 -2.65 -10.46 8.58
CA SER A 26 -3.37 -9.38 7.87
C SER A 26 -3.02 -9.21 6.37
N GLY A 27 -2.13 -10.03 5.78
CA GLY A 27 -1.75 -9.92 4.37
C GLY A 27 -0.74 -8.81 4.07
N ARG A 28 -0.07 -8.26 5.10
CA ARG A 28 0.85 -7.12 4.96
C ARG A 28 2.05 -7.39 4.06
N LEU A 29 2.47 -8.66 3.93
CA LEU A 29 3.59 -9.01 3.04
C LEU A 29 3.23 -8.87 1.55
N GLY A 30 1.94 -8.80 1.19
CA GLY A 30 1.51 -8.75 -0.20
C GLY A 30 1.70 -10.06 -0.98
N HIS A 31 2.02 -11.15 -0.29
CA HIS A 31 2.01 -12.50 -0.86
C HIS A 31 0.59 -13.05 -0.88
N ASP A 32 0.29 -13.85 -1.90
CA ASP A 32 -0.93 -14.64 -1.91
C ASP A 32 -0.99 -15.49 -0.65
N ARG A 33 -2.18 -15.57 -0.03
CA ARG A 33 -2.42 -16.64 0.94
C ARG A 33 -2.35 -17.93 0.13
N GLN A 34 -1.17 -18.55 0.08
CA GLN A 34 -1.12 -19.94 -0.31
C GLN A 34 -2.00 -20.65 0.70
N SER A 35 -3.18 -21.04 0.25
CA SER A 35 -3.90 -22.15 0.84
C SER A 35 -2.93 -23.32 0.75
N SER A 36 -2.09 -23.49 1.78
CA SER A 36 -1.50 -24.77 2.12
C SER A 36 -2.60 -25.81 1.88
N LEU A 37 -2.29 -26.92 1.21
CA LEU A 37 -3.18 -27.94 0.63
C LEU A 37 -4.38 -28.42 1.49
N LEU A 38 -4.51 -27.96 2.72
CA LEU A 38 -5.60 -28.23 3.64
C LEU A 38 -6.28 -26.99 4.23
N GLY A 39 -6.01 -25.74 3.84
CA GLY A 39 -6.71 -24.54 4.36
C GLY A 39 -6.62 -24.26 5.88
N PHE A 40 -6.13 -25.22 6.67
CA PHE A 40 -6.07 -25.23 8.13
C PHE A 40 -4.70 -24.79 8.67
N LEU A 41 -3.68 -24.68 7.80
CA LEU A 41 -2.29 -24.33 8.17
C LEU A 41 -1.77 -23.18 7.30
N SER A 42 -2.53 -22.08 7.19
CA SER A 42 -2.01 -20.89 6.52
C SER A 42 -0.89 -20.26 7.37
N ASN A 43 0.36 -20.65 7.13
CA ASN A 43 1.51 -19.94 7.67
C ASN A 43 1.67 -18.64 6.91
N ALA A 44 1.12 -17.57 7.46
CA ALA A 44 1.23 -16.24 6.88
C ALA A 44 2.63 -15.63 7.05
N CYS A 45 3.52 -16.28 7.81
CA CYS A 45 4.88 -15.80 8.03
C CYS A 45 5.82 -16.29 6.93
N GLU A 46 6.71 -15.40 6.51
CA GLU A 46 7.82 -15.70 5.59
C GLU A 46 9.12 -15.40 6.33
N TYR A 47 10.01 -16.37 6.49
CA TYR A 47 11.27 -16.14 7.24
C TYR A 47 12.47 -15.80 6.35
N THR A 48 12.25 -15.75 5.04
CA THR A 48 13.23 -15.36 4.04
C THR A 48 12.63 -14.30 3.12
N PRO A 49 13.43 -13.34 2.62
CA PRO A 49 12.96 -12.37 1.64
C PRO A 49 12.29 -13.05 0.45
N ARG A 50 11.04 -12.67 0.15
CA ARG A 50 10.27 -13.20 -0.97
C ARG A 50 9.79 -12.05 -1.84
N VAL A 51 9.91 -12.20 -3.16
CA VAL A 51 9.43 -11.22 -4.14
C VAL A 51 7.92 -11.10 -4.05
N ILE A 52 7.42 -9.86 -4.05
CA ILE A 52 5.98 -9.56 -4.11
C ILE A 52 5.54 -9.62 -5.57
N ASN A 53 5.13 -10.80 -6.04
CA ASN A 53 4.70 -11.00 -7.43
C ASN A 53 3.53 -10.09 -7.85
N ARG A 54 2.74 -9.60 -6.89
CA ARG A 54 1.65 -8.66 -7.15
C ARG A 54 2.12 -7.26 -7.58
N LEU A 55 3.41 -6.96 -7.42
CA LEU A 55 4.07 -5.74 -7.90
C LEU A 55 4.97 -6.04 -9.12
N GLU A 56 4.77 -7.17 -9.79
CA GLU A 56 5.51 -7.48 -11.02
C GLU A 56 5.28 -6.40 -12.08
N GLY A 57 6.36 -5.90 -12.67
CA GLY A 57 6.33 -4.78 -13.62
C GLY A 57 6.15 -3.39 -12.99
N VAL A 58 5.92 -3.30 -11.67
CA VAL A 58 5.85 -2.03 -10.95
C VAL A 58 7.23 -1.68 -10.41
N LYS A 59 7.80 -0.57 -10.88
CA LYS A 59 9.06 -0.03 -10.36
C LYS A 59 8.78 0.80 -9.11
N VAL A 60 9.01 0.20 -7.95
CA VAL A 60 8.76 0.86 -6.67
C VAL A 60 9.88 1.86 -6.38
N LYS A 61 9.50 3.09 -6.05
CA LYS A 61 10.40 4.20 -5.71
C LYS A 61 10.51 4.40 -4.19
N THR A 62 9.39 4.40 -3.48
CA THR A 62 9.37 4.59 -2.02
C THR A 62 8.51 3.55 -1.32
N VAL A 63 8.89 3.19 -0.09
CA VAL A 63 8.19 2.19 0.73
C VAL A 63 8.07 2.63 2.18
N ALA A 64 6.98 2.21 2.81
CA ALA A 64 6.78 2.34 4.24
C ALA A 64 6.05 1.11 4.81
N ALA A 65 6.32 0.83 6.09
CA ALA A 65 5.83 -0.35 6.78
C ALA A 65 5.26 0.06 8.15
N GLY A 66 4.00 -0.29 8.40
CA GLY A 66 3.29 -0.03 9.65
C GLY A 66 3.19 -1.25 10.56
N LEU A 67 2.28 -1.19 11.55
CA LEU A 67 1.98 -2.35 12.39
C LEU A 67 1.20 -3.41 11.61
N LEU A 68 0.22 -3.01 10.80
CA LEU A 68 -0.73 -3.93 10.15
C LEU A 68 -0.70 -3.91 8.62
N HIS A 69 0.07 -3.00 8.04
CA HIS A 69 0.07 -2.74 6.60
C HIS A 69 1.44 -2.34 6.08
N SER A 70 1.56 -2.38 4.76
CA SER A 70 2.71 -1.97 3.98
C SER A 70 2.22 -1.10 2.83
N ALA A 71 2.96 -0.05 2.50
CA ALA A 71 2.59 0.88 1.47
C ALA A 71 3.78 1.22 0.56
N TYR A 72 3.49 1.45 -0.71
CA TYR A 72 4.46 1.53 -1.80
C TYR A 72 4.05 2.67 -2.73
N VAL A 73 5.03 3.44 -3.22
CA VAL A 73 4.83 4.41 -4.30
C VAL A 73 5.74 4.03 -5.46
N ASP A 74 5.17 3.92 -6.66
CA ASP A 74 5.95 3.63 -7.88
C ASP A 74 6.55 4.89 -8.51
N GLU A 75 7.36 4.71 -9.55
CA GLU A 75 7.95 5.82 -10.32
C GLU A 75 6.92 6.73 -11.00
N ASN A 76 5.68 6.25 -11.21
CA ASN A 76 4.58 7.01 -11.79
C ASN A 76 3.76 7.77 -10.72
N GLY A 77 4.11 7.61 -9.44
CA GLY A 77 3.40 8.21 -8.31
C GLY A 77 2.11 7.49 -7.91
N ASN A 78 1.91 6.25 -8.36
CA ASN A 78 0.81 5.39 -7.94
C ASN A 78 1.08 4.83 -6.54
N VAL A 79 0.06 4.82 -5.69
CA VAL A 79 0.16 4.28 -4.33
C VAL A 79 -0.49 2.90 -4.25
N PHE A 80 0.25 1.93 -3.70
CA PHE A 80 -0.22 0.57 -3.44
C PHE A 80 -0.18 0.31 -1.94
N VAL A 81 -1.22 -0.33 -1.40
CA VAL A 81 -1.29 -0.71 0.01
C VAL A 81 -1.66 -2.19 0.13
N PHE A 82 -0.99 -2.87 1.05
CA PHE A 82 -1.25 -4.27 1.44
C PHE A 82 -1.39 -4.36 2.96
N GLY A 83 -2.21 -5.28 3.46
CA GLY A 83 -2.42 -5.48 4.90
C GLY A 83 -3.87 -5.33 5.34
N GLU A 84 -4.05 -5.17 6.66
CA GLU A 84 -5.39 -5.08 7.26
C GLU A 84 -6.16 -3.91 6.68
N ASN A 85 -7.45 -4.14 6.38
CA ASN A 85 -8.38 -3.25 5.68
C ASN A 85 -8.28 -3.14 4.14
N VAL A 86 -7.39 -3.89 3.48
CA VAL A 86 -7.55 -4.24 2.04
C VAL A 86 -8.54 -5.39 1.86
N VAL A 87 -8.76 -6.18 2.92
CA VAL A 87 -9.58 -7.41 2.92
C VAL A 87 -11.06 -7.14 3.26
N GLY A 88 -11.47 -5.87 3.38
CA GLY A 88 -12.75 -5.48 4.00
C GLY A 88 -13.96 -5.26 3.07
N LYS A 89 -13.81 -5.14 1.74
CA LYS A 89 -14.96 -4.90 0.82
C LYS A 89 -14.71 -5.43 -0.60
N PHE A 90 -14.67 -6.75 -0.81
CA PHE A 90 -15.28 -7.43 -1.97
C PHE A 90 -14.96 -8.92 -1.95
N SER A 91 -15.99 -9.77 -1.84
CA SER A 91 -16.20 -11.04 -2.59
C SER A 91 -17.09 -12.05 -1.84
N PHE A 92 -18.34 -11.68 -1.50
CA PHE A 92 -19.44 -12.65 -1.61
C PHE A 92 -19.87 -12.64 -3.08
N GLY A 93 -19.05 -13.26 -3.93
CA GLY A 93 -19.16 -13.18 -5.39
C GLY A 93 -17.82 -13.46 -6.06
N SER A 94 -17.56 -14.75 -6.27
CA SER A 94 -16.67 -15.37 -7.27
C SER A 94 -15.29 -14.80 -7.65
N ASP A 95 -14.69 -13.84 -6.95
CA ASP A 95 -13.29 -13.46 -7.19
C ASP A 95 -12.54 -13.24 -5.86
N ASN A 96 -11.76 -14.25 -5.46
CA ASN A 96 -10.85 -14.26 -4.31
C ASN A 96 -9.64 -13.31 -4.48
N SER A 97 -9.88 -12.06 -4.90
CA SER A 97 -8.83 -11.10 -5.20
C SER A 97 -8.31 -10.42 -3.92
N SER A 98 -7.45 -11.14 -3.21
CA SER A 98 -6.55 -10.60 -2.18
C SER A 98 -5.43 -9.73 -2.80
N GLY A 99 -5.80 -8.82 -3.71
CA GLY A 99 -4.88 -7.98 -4.47
C GLY A 99 -4.36 -6.76 -3.71
N PRO A 100 -3.32 -6.08 -4.24
CA PRO A 100 -2.96 -4.75 -3.75
C PRO A 100 -4.17 -3.83 -3.90
N SER A 101 -4.49 -3.05 -2.87
CA SER A 101 -5.39 -1.91 -3.08
C SER A 101 -4.56 -0.79 -3.70
N MET A 102 -4.59 -0.68 -5.02
CA MET A 102 -4.08 0.51 -5.70
C MET A 102 -5.02 1.68 -5.41
N LEU A 103 -4.49 2.76 -4.84
CA LEU A 103 -5.24 3.99 -4.58
C LEU A 103 -5.20 4.89 -5.82
N SER A 104 -5.92 4.49 -6.87
CA SER A 104 -5.92 5.17 -8.19
C SER A 104 -6.43 6.61 -8.17
N ASP A 105 -7.16 6.98 -7.12
CA ASP A 105 -7.80 8.29 -6.99
C ASP A 105 -6.85 9.35 -6.39
N LEU A 106 -5.66 8.94 -5.97
CA LEU A 106 -4.65 9.84 -5.42
C LEU A 106 -3.91 10.63 -6.52
N PRO A 107 -3.59 11.90 -6.27
CA PRO A 107 -2.63 12.65 -7.09
C PRO A 107 -1.27 11.95 -7.10
N MET A 108 -0.40 12.36 -8.04
CA MET A 108 0.98 11.90 -8.12
C MET A 108 1.66 12.02 -6.76
N SER A 109 2.05 10.88 -6.20
CA SER A 109 2.63 10.77 -4.87
C SER A 109 4.15 10.63 -4.96
N GLU A 110 4.87 11.16 -3.97
CA GLU A 110 6.34 11.12 -3.92
C GLU A 110 6.87 10.32 -2.73
N GLU A 111 6.33 10.60 -1.55
CA GLU A 111 6.79 10.02 -0.30
C GLU A 111 5.63 9.38 0.45
N ILE A 112 5.96 8.34 1.21
CA ILE A 112 5.00 7.61 2.02
C ILE A 112 5.62 7.26 3.37
N ALA A 113 4.80 7.35 4.42
CA ALA A 113 5.16 6.97 5.78
C ALA A 113 4.01 6.19 6.43
N CYS A 114 4.33 5.19 7.23
CA CYS A 114 3.33 4.36 7.92
C CYS A 114 3.58 4.40 9.42
N GLY A 115 2.56 4.76 10.19
CA GLY A 115 2.50 4.49 11.61
C GLY A 115 1.85 3.13 11.88
N GLY A 116 1.53 2.85 13.15
CA GLY A 116 0.83 1.60 13.50
C GLY A 116 -0.49 1.43 12.73
N TYR A 117 -1.26 2.51 12.69
CA TYR A 117 -2.67 2.54 12.27
C TYR A 117 -2.97 3.75 11.35
N HIS A 118 -1.95 4.31 10.72
CA HIS A 118 -2.10 5.43 9.79
C HIS A 118 -1.02 5.38 8.71
N THR A 119 -1.33 5.98 7.58
CA THR A 119 -0.43 6.12 6.43
C THR A 119 -0.44 7.57 6.03
N CYS A 120 0.71 8.22 5.88
CA CYS A 120 0.81 9.58 5.38
C CYS A 120 1.43 9.53 3.98
N VAL A 121 0.88 10.31 3.05
CA VAL A 121 1.35 10.38 1.66
C VAL A 121 1.60 11.84 1.30
N VAL A 122 2.78 12.12 0.75
CA VAL A 122 3.11 13.43 0.17
C VAL A 122 2.78 13.38 -1.31
N THR A 123 1.95 14.31 -1.77
CA THR A 123 1.58 14.43 -3.18
C THR A 123 2.11 15.72 -3.78
N VAL A 124 2.44 15.64 -5.07
CA VAL A 124 2.88 16.79 -5.87
C VAL A 124 1.67 17.37 -6.60
N VAL A 125 1.47 18.67 -6.42
CA VAL A 125 0.49 19.44 -7.17
C VAL A 125 1.23 20.26 -8.22
N ASN A 126 1.20 19.81 -9.47
CA ASN A 126 1.75 20.59 -10.56
C ASN A 126 0.87 21.82 -10.85
N HIS A 127 1.36 23.02 -10.56
CA HIS A 127 0.70 24.30 -10.86
C HIS A 127 0.34 24.49 -12.35
N LYS A 128 0.95 23.72 -13.26
CA LYS A 128 0.62 23.70 -14.70
C LYS A 128 -0.70 23.01 -15.01
N THR A 129 -1.18 22.15 -14.12
CA THR A 129 -2.53 21.60 -14.23
C THR A 129 -3.49 22.60 -13.61
N ASN A 130 -4.44 23.11 -14.40
CA ASN A 130 -5.41 24.12 -14.01
C ASN A 130 -6.50 23.54 -13.06
N ILE A 131 -6.09 22.66 -12.13
CA ILE A 131 -6.98 22.00 -11.17
C ILE A 131 -7.15 22.97 -10.00
N SER A 132 -8.36 23.52 -9.88
CA SER A 132 -8.74 24.30 -8.70
C SER A 132 -8.49 23.50 -7.42
N LEU A 133 -8.01 24.18 -6.37
CA LEU A 133 -7.91 23.65 -5.00
C LEU A 133 -9.19 22.92 -4.57
N SER A 134 -10.37 23.41 -4.97
CA SER A 134 -11.66 22.76 -4.67
C SER A 134 -11.83 21.39 -5.34
N SER A 135 -11.36 21.23 -6.59
CA SER A 135 -11.42 19.96 -7.32
C SER A 135 -10.41 18.96 -6.74
N PHE A 136 -9.22 19.44 -6.37
CA PHE A 136 -8.20 18.66 -5.68
C PHE A 136 -8.69 18.14 -4.32
N LEU A 137 -9.19 19.04 -3.47
CA LEU A 137 -9.76 18.68 -2.17
C LEU A 137 -10.94 17.72 -2.33
N SER A 138 -11.80 17.92 -3.32
CA SER A 138 -12.92 16.99 -3.59
C SER A 138 -12.45 15.58 -3.98
N LYS A 139 -11.40 15.45 -4.79
CA LYS A 139 -10.81 14.13 -5.11
C LYS A 139 -10.25 13.45 -3.85
N ILE A 140 -9.57 14.21 -3.01
CA ILE A 140 -9.02 13.71 -1.75
C ILE A 140 -10.15 13.24 -0.82
N THR A 141 -11.17 14.06 -0.58
CA THR A 141 -12.31 13.70 0.29
C THR A 141 -13.04 12.46 -0.22
N LYS A 142 -13.29 12.37 -1.53
CA LYS A 142 -13.92 11.16 -2.12
C LYS A 142 -13.08 9.91 -1.96
N THR A 143 -11.74 10.05 -2.06
CA THR A 143 -10.81 8.96 -1.79
C THR A 143 -10.95 8.53 -0.33
N PHE A 144 -10.96 9.48 0.62
CA PHE A 144 -11.18 9.18 2.03
C PHE A 144 -12.50 8.46 2.30
N ASP A 145 -13.63 8.99 1.82
CA ASP A 145 -14.95 8.38 2.04
C ASP A 145 -15.04 6.96 1.47
N LYS A 146 -14.34 6.71 0.35
CA LYS A 146 -14.27 5.39 -0.30
C LYS A 146 -13.50 4.37 0.55
N TYR A 147 -12.46 4.80 1.28
CA TYR A 147 -11.59 3.94 2.08
C TYR A 147 -11.82 4.03 3.60
N GLU A 148 -12.83 4.77 4.09
CA GLU A 148 -13.19 4.83 5.51
C GLU A 148 -13.77 3.51 6.04
N ARG A 149 -12.95 2.76 6.80
CA ARG A 149 -13.09 2.39 8.23
C ARG A 149 -12.26 1.14 8.57
N PRO A 150 -11.67 1.03 9.78
CA PRO A 150 -11.00 2.02 10.64
C PRO A 150 -9.46 1.85 10.55
N PHE A 151 -8.68 2.89 10.84
CA PHE A 151 -7.20 2.86 10.98
C PHE A 151 -6.32 3.07 9.73
N ALA A 152 -6.70 3.99 8.85
CA ALA A 152 -5.74 4.65 7.95
C ALA A 152 -6.17 6.09 7.69
N VAL A 153 -6.09 6.97 8.71
CA VAL A 153 -6.36 8.40 8.49
C VAL A 153 -5.04 9.06 8.07
N CYS A 154 -4.94 9.36 6.78
CA CYS A 154 -3.83 10.10 6.19
C CYS A 154 -3.79 11.55 6.68
N TRP A 155 -2.69 11.93 7.35
CA TRP A 155 -2.34 13.33 7.50
C TRP A 155 -1.42 13.71 6.33
N TRP A 156 -1.84 14.71 5.55
CA TRP A 156 -1.13 15.16 4.35
C TRP A 156 -0.17 16.28 4.70
N ALA A 157 1.03 16.24 4.12
CA ALA A 157 1.86 17.41 3.91
C ALA A 157 1.86 17.70 2.40
N VAL A 158 1.31 18.86 2.00
CA VAL A 158 1.45 19.34 0.62
C VAL A 158 2.83 19.99 0.53
N ARG A 159 3.68 19.48 -0.35
CA ARG A 159 4.91 20.17 -0.73
C ARG A 159 4.55 21.18 -1.81
N TRP A 160 4.76 22.45 -1.50
CA TRP A 160 4.64 23.55 -2.45
C TRP A 160 6.01 23.75 -3.10
N GLU A 161 6.08 23.69 -4.43
CA GLU A 161 7.26 24.11 -5.21
C GLU A 161 7.01 25.46 -5.89
#